data_AF-A0A523MQX7-F1
#
_entry.id   AF-A0A523MQX7-F1
#
_cell.length_a   1.000
_cell.length_b   1.000
_cell.length_c   1.000
_cell.angle_alpha   90.00
_cell.angle_beta   90.00
_cell.angle_gamma   90.00
#
_symmetry.space_group_name_H-M   'P 1'
#
loop_
_entity.id
_entity.type
_entity.pdbx_description
1 polymer ?
#
loop_
_entity_poly.entity_id
_entity_poly.type
_entity_poly.pdbx_seq_one_letter_code
_entity_poly.pdbx_strand_id
1 'polypeptide(L)'
;SSDFGGNPPYVKMNEISKITFKHWMKQTNVLFIIGGKANNTDIYETFRAMADGIKWYFQNYGPHPMFVVVGRGGPNLIRGMAYMRDTLDSLGLPYRFFGHDSAMSEVVNYARAINKWIINGGRDQIKKNLNIK
;
A
#
# COMPACT_ATOMS: atom_id res chain seq x y z
N SER A 1 -6.46 11.82 -0.65
CA SER A 1 -5.42 11.31 0.26
C SER A 1 -6.00 11.24 1.66
N SER A 2 -5.47 10.38 2.53
CA SER A 2 -5.81 10.34 3.95
C SER A 2 -4.51 10.36 4.76
N ASP A 3 -4.49 11.04 5.90
CA ASP A 3 -3.32 11.17 6.78
C ASP A 3 -3.67 10.76 8.22
N PHE A 4 -2.71 10.16 8.92
CA PHE A 4 -2.87 9.61 10.26
C PHE A 4 -1.61 9.86 11.11
N GLY A 5 -1.82 10.48 12.27
CA GLY A 5 -0.81 10.70 13.30
C GLY A 5 -1.25 10.17 14.67
N GLY A 6 -0.34 10.20 15.65
CA GLY A 6 -0.68 9.93 17.06
C GLY A 6 -0.82 8.46 17.45
N ASN A 7 -0.10 7.55 16.78
CA ASN A 7 -0.10 6.11 17.07
C ASN A 7 -1.52 5.48 17.11
N PRO A 8 -2.28 5.52 16.00
CA PRO A 8 -3.63 4.99 15.99
C PRO A 8 -3.64 3.48 16.25
N PRO A 9 -4.60 2.97 17.05
CA PRO A 9 -4.72 1.54 17.28
C PRO A 9 -5.18 0.81 16.01
N TYR A 10 -4.88 -0.49 15.93
CA TYR A 10 -5.21 -1.32 14.77
C TYR A 10 -6.67 -1.23 14.34
N VAL A 11 -7.62 -1.33 15.27
CA VAL A 11 -9.06 -1.34 14.95
C VAL A 11 -9.44 -0.09 14.16
N LYS A 12 -9.06 1.08 14.68
CA LYS A 12 -9.29 2.37 14.03
C LYS A 12 -8.62 2.45 12.66
N MET A 13 -7.36 2.02 12.57
CA MET A 13 -6.63 2.04 11.31
C MET A 13 -7.24 1.08 10.27
N ASN A 14 -7.76 -0.06 10.70
CA ASN A 14 -8.35 -1.07 9.82
C ASN A 14 -9.70 -0.60 9.28
N GLU A 15 -10.56 -0.03 10.12
CA GLU A 15 -11.84 0.56 9.69
C GLU A 15 -11.63 1.66 8.65
N ILE A 16 -10.70 2.58 8.93
CA ILE A 16 -10.40 3.67 8.01
C ILE A 16 -9.82 3.12 6.70
N SER A 17 -8.94 2.13 6.76
CA SER A 17 -8.38 1.49 5.55
C SER A 17 -9.49 0.89 4.68
N LYS A 18 -10.43 0.17 5.29
CA LYS A 18 -11.58 -0.42 4.57
C LYS A 18 -12.44 0.64 3.89
N ILE A 19 -12.76 1.73 4.59
CA ILE A 19 -13.53 2.85 4.03
C ILE A 19 -12.77 3.47 2.85
N THR A 20 -11.49 3.80 3.05
CA THR A 20 -10.64 4.39 2.00
C THR A 20 -10.59 3.50 0.76
N PHE A 21 -10.32 2.20 0.91
CA PHE A 21 -10.24 1.30 -0.24
C PHE A 21 -11.59 1.09 -0.92
N LYS A 22 -12.68 0.95 -0.16
CA LYS A 22 -14.04 0.84 -0.73
C LYS A 22 -14.35 1.98 -1.70
N HIS A 23 -13.96 3.21 -1.36
CA HIS A 23 -14.28 4.39 -2.17
C HIS A 23 -13.28 4.64 -3.30
N TRP A 24 -11.99 4.37 -3.09
CA TRP A 24 -10.94 4.89 -3.97
C TRP A 24 -10.19 3.82 -4.76
N MET A 25 -10.26 2.54 -4.39
CA MET A 25 -9.43 1.49 -5.00
C MET A 25 -9.71 1.34 -6.49
N LYS A 26 -10.98 1.37 -6.94
CA LYS A 26 -11.36 1.17 -8.36
C LYS A 26 -10.67 2.13 -9.34
N GLN A 27 -10.38 3.36 -8.92
CA GLN A 27 -9.69 4.36 -9.75
C GLN A 27 -8.17 4.42 -9.52
N THR A 28 -7.64 3.58 -8.64
CA THR A 28 -6.24 3.63 -8.23
C THR A 28 -5.36 2.90 -9.24
N ASN A 29 -4.38 3.60 -9.82
CA ASN A 29 -3.28 2.98 -10.56
C ASN A 29 -2.14 2.61 -9.60
N VAL A 30 -1.75 3.55 -8.73
CA VAL A 30 -0.68 3.40 -7.76
C VAL A 30 -1.19 3.73 -6.37
N LEU A 31 -1.06 2.80 -5.43
CA LEU A 31 -1.41 2.99 -4.02
C LEU A 31 -0.16 3.42 -3.23
N PHE A 32 -0.19 4.62 -2.65
CA PHE A 32 0.85 5.08 -1.73
C PHE A 32 0.50 4.77 -0.27
N ILE A 33 1.38 4.03 0.38
CA ILE A 33 1.41 3.85 1.83
C ILE A 33 2.74 4.45 2.31
N ILE A 34 2.78 5.78 2.43
CA ILE A 34 4.02 6.52 2.66
C ILE A 34 3.96 7.42 3.89
N GLY A 35 5.13 7.76 4.43
CA GLY A 35 5.39 9.00 5.12
C GLY A 35 6.70 8.97 5.91
N GLY A 36 6.95 10.01 6.70
CA GLY A 36 8.21 10.18 7.41
C GLY A 36 8.49 9.13 8.49
N LYS A 37 9.67 9.21 9.11
CA LYS A 37 10.02 8.41 10.28
C LYS A 37 9.13 8.82 11.47
N ALA A 38 8.29 7.90 11.93
CA ALA A 38 7.46 8.10 13.11
C ALA A 38 8.29 7.93 14.38
N ASN A 39 8.00 8.76 15.39
CA ASN A 39 8.63 8.65 16.71
C ASN A 39 7.98 7.53 17.53
N ASN A 40 6.65 7.53 17.62
CA ASN A 40 5.89 6.67 18.55
C ASN A 40 4.91 5.71 17.87
N THR A 41 4.59 5.93 16.59
CA THR A 41 3.61 5.09 15.89
C THR A 41 4.15 3.68 15.70
N ASP A 42 3.41 2.67 16.13
CA ASP A 42 3.72 1.28 15.84
C ASP A 42 3.47 0.98 14.35
N ILE A 43 4.56 0.79 13.61
CA ILE A 43 4.49 0.55 12.17
C ILE A 43 3.91 -0.83 11.88
N TYR A 44 4.13 -1.83 12.75
CA TYR A 44 3.53 -3.14 12.55
C TYR A 44 2.01 -3.08 12.66
N GLU A 45 1.47 -2.45 13.71
CA GLU A 45 0.02 -2.36 13.90
C GLU A 45 -0.66 -1.60 12.74
N THR A 46 -0.07 -0.46 12.32
CA THR A 46 -0.63 0.33 11.23
C THR A 46 -0.52 -0.36 9.88
N PHE A 47 0.61 -1.01 9.57
CA PHE A 47 0.79 -1.73 8.31
C PHE A 47 -0.06 -2.98 8.24
N ARG A 48 -0.19 -3.72 9.34
CA ARG A 48 -1.10 -4.86 9.46
C ARG A 48 -2.54 -4.45 9.17
N ALA A 49 -2.99 -3.36 9.79
CA ALA A 49 -4.34 -2.82 9.55
C ALA A 49 -4.61 -2.46 8.09
N MET A 50 -3.66 -1.79 7.42
CA MET A 50 -3.77 -1.43 6.01
C MET A 50 -3.70 -2.65 5.09
N ALA A 51 -2.76 -3.57 5.34
CA ALA A 51 -2.63 -4.82 4.59
C ALA A 51 -3.91 -5.68 4.67
N ASP A 52 -4.49 -5.80 5.87
CA ASP A 52 -5.76 -6.50 6.07
C ASP A 52 -6.93 -5.76 5.42
N GLY A 53 -6.86 -4.43 5.31
CA GLY A 53 -7.80 -3.63 4.52
C GLY A 53 -7.74 -3.96 3.02
N ILE A 54 -6.53 -4.17 2.46
CA ILE A 54 -6.35 -4.58 1.06
C ILE A 54 -6.94 -5.98 0.85
N LYS A 55 -6.62 -6.94 1.73
CA LYS A 55 -7.20 -8.29 1.69
C LYS A 55 -8.73 -8.24 1.75
N TRP A 56 -9.28 -7.45 2.67
CA TRP A 56 -10.72 -7.26 2.79
C TRP A 56 -11.33 -6.71 1.49
N TYR A 57 -10.70 -5.72 0.87
CA TYR A 57 -11.19 -5.18 -0.40
C TYR A 57 -11.22 -6.28 -1.48
N PHE A 58 -10.14 -7.05 -1.61
CA PHE A 58 -10.04 -8.15 -2.60
C PHE A 58 -11.12 -9.21 -2.38
N GLN A 59 -11.40 -9.57 -1.12
CA GLN A 59 -12.44 -10.53 -0.75
C GLN A 59 -13.85 -10.04 -1.08
N ASN A 60 -14.13 -8.74 -0.94
CA ASN A 60 -15.49 -8.20 -1.06
C ASN A 60 -15.79 -7.60 -2.45
N TYR A 61 -14.77 -7.14 -3.17
CA TYR A 61 -14.92 -6.41 -4.44
C TYR A 61 -14.12 -7.01 -5.59
N GLY A 62 -13.34 -8.08 -5.34
CA GLY A 62 -12.48 -8.73 -6.32
C GLY A 62 -11.09 -8.08 -6.44
N PRO A 63 -10.17 -8.76 -7.17
CA PRO A 63 -8.82 -8.27 -7.36
C PRO A 63 -8.80 -7.00 -8.21
N HIS A 64 -7.88 -6.09 -7.89
CA HIS A 64 -7.73 -4.81 -8.59
C HIS A 64 -6.30 -4.62 -9.09
N PRO A 65 -6.05 -4.42 -10.40
CA PRO A 65 -4.70 -4.30 -10.94
C PRO A 65 -4.12 -2.91 -10.65
N MET A 66 -3.31 -2.86 -9.59
CA MET A 66 -2.60 -1.66 -9.13
C MET A 66 -1.16 -2.01 -8.71
N PHE A 67 -0.33 -0.98 -8.55
CA PHE A 67 1.00 -1.10 -7.99
C PHE A 67 1.06 -0.43 -6.60
N VAL A 68 1.76 -1.04 -5.64
CA VAL A 68 1.85 -0.51 -4.27
C VAL A 68 3.22 0.06 -4.00
N VAL A 69 3.29 1.31 -3.56
CA VAL A 69 4.54 1.95 -3.14
C VAL A 69 4.45 2.22 -1.65
N VAL A 70 5.38 1.65 -0.89
CA VAL A 70 5.41 1.72 0.57
C VAL A 70 6.70 2.37 1.02
N GLY A 71 6.62 3.33 1.94
CA GLY A 71 7.80 4.00 2.48
C GLY A 71 7.51 4.55 3.86
N ARG A 72 8.19 4.03 4.89
CA ARG A 72 7.95 4.47 6.27
C ARG A 72 9.17 4.22 7.14
N GLY A 73 9.27 4.97 8.24
CA GLY A 73 10.17 4.68 9.35
C GLY A 73 9.43 4.68 10.68
N GLY A 74 9.95 3.98 11.67
CA GLY A 74 9.44 4.02 13.05
C GLY A 74 9.60 2.70 13.81
N PRO A 75 9.07 2.63 15.03
CA PRO A 75 9.02 1.40 15.84
C PRO A 75 8.39 0.21 15.09
N ASN A 76 8.94 -0.99 15.28
CA ASN A 76 8.44 -2.24 14.70
C ASN A 76 8.38 -2.28 13.15
N LEU A 77 9.12 -1.39 12.46
CA LEU A 77 9.14 -1.28 11.00
C LEU A 77 9.40 -2.60 10.27
N ILE A 78 10.44 -3.35 10.65
CA ILE A 78 10.83 -4.58 9.95
C ILE A 78 9.66 -5.58 9.93
N ARG A 79 8.98 -5.74 11.07
CA ARG A 79 7.83 -6.63 11.20
C ARG A 79 6.64 -6.12 10.37
N GLY A 80 6.36 -4.82 10.39
CA GLY A 80 5.32 -4.21 9.55
C GLY A 80 5.58 -4.38 8.06
N MET A 81 6.81 -4.14 7.61
CA MET A 81 7.24 -4.31 6.22
C MET A 81 7.14 -5.78 5.78
N ALA A 82 7.54 -6.72 6.64
CA ALA A 82 7.40 -8.15 6.36
C ALA A 82 5.93 -8.54 6.16
N TYR A 83 5.05 -8.16 7.10
CA TYR A 83 3.62 -8.47 6.98
C TYR A 83 2.97 -7.87 5.73
N MET A 84 3.33 -6.63 5.39
CA MET A 84 2.87 -5.98 4.17
C MET A 84 3.37 -6.72 2.93
N ARG A 85 4.65 -7.11 2.90
CA ARG A 85 5.25 -7.88 1.80
C ARG A 85 4.51 -9.19 1.57
N ASP A 86 4.40 -10.00 2.61
CA ASP A 86 3.79 -11.33 2.55
C ASP A 86 2.33 -11.22 2.09
N THR A 87 1.63 -10.18 2.53
CA THR A 87 0.27 -9.88 2.06
C THR A 87 0.24 -9.56 0.57
N LEU A 88 1.09 -8.65 0.09
CA LEU A 88 1.11 -8.26 -1.32
C LEU A 88 1.54 -9.40 -2.23
N ASP A 89 2.54 -10.19 -1.80
CA ASP A 89 2.98 -11.40 -2.48
C ASP A 89 1.82 -12.41 -2.59
N SER A 90 1.09 -12.65 -1.48
CA SER A 90 -0.06 -13.57 -1.48
C SER A 90 -1.21 -13.12 -2.39
N LEU A 91 -1.35 -11.81 -2.59
CA LEU A 91 -2.36 -11.21 -3.46
C LEU A 91 -1.88 -11.06 -4.91
N GLY A 92 -0.60 -11.39 -5.22
CA GLY A 92 0.00 -11.21 -6.54
C GLY A 92 0.17 -9.74 -6.97
N LEU A 93 0.19 -8.81 -6.01
CA LEU A 93 0.32 -7.38 -6.29
C LEU A 93 1.79 -6.98 -6.42
N PRO A 94 2.18 -6.22 -7.47
CA PRO A 94 3.53 -5.68 -7.55
C PRO A 94 3.72 -4.51 -6.59
N TYR A 95 4.92 -4.39 -6.02
CA TYR A 95 5.22 -3.33 -5.07
C TYR A 95 6.68 -2.86 -5.10
N ARG A 96 6.91 -1.71 -4.46
CA ARG A 96 8.25 -1.19 -4.15
C ARG A 96 8.29 -0.62 -2.75
N PHE A 97 9.31 -1.03 -2.00
CA PHE A 97 9.60 -0.49 -0.67
C PHE A 97 10.71 0.55 -0.74
N PHE A 98 10.52 1.61 0.04
CA PHE A 98 11.48 2.69 0.27
C PHE A 98 11.82 2.78 1.76
N GLY A 99 13.09 3.04 2.05
CA GLY A 99 13.56 3.30 3.41
C GLY A 99 13.11 4.68 3.89
N HIS A 100 13.27 4.93 5.19
CA HIS A 100 12.95 6.25 5.78
C HIS A 100 13.95 7.34 5.38
N ASP A 101 15.08 6.94 4.80
CA ASP A 101 16.19 7.73 4.30
C ASP A 101 16.06 8.05 2.80
N SER A 102 15.12 7.43 2.10
CA SER A 102 14.81 7.75 0.71
C SER A 102 14.24 9.17 0.59
N ALA A 103 14.74 9.95 -0.37
CA ALA A 103 14.26 11.30 -0.59
C ALA A 103 12.79 11.27 -1.05
N MET A 104 11.94 12.11 -0.47
CA MET A 104 10.53 12.17 -0.83
C MET A 104 10.33 12.45 -2.34
N SER A 105 11.19 13.28 -2.92
CA SER A 105 11.20 13.57 -4.36
C SER A 105 11.48 12.33 -5.22
N GLU A 106 12.37 11.45 -4.76
CA GLU A 106 12.68 10.19 -5.44
C GLU A 106 11.47 9.25 -5.44
N VAL A 107 10.82 9.11 -4.28
CA VAL A 107 9.60 8.29 -4.15
C VAL A 107 8.49 8.81 -5.08
N VAL A 108 8.29 10.13 -5.14
CA VAL A 108 7.30 10.76 -6.03
C VAL A 108 7.67 10.62 -7.51
N ASN A 109 8.94 10.70 -7.87
CA ASN A 109 9.37 10.49 -9.25
C ASN A 109 9.19 9.04 -9.69
N TYR A 110 9.53 8.08 -8.83
CA TYR A 110 9.30 6.66 -9.06
C TYR A 110 7.81 6.36 -9.24
N ALA A 111 6.99 6.87 -8.32
CA ALA A 111 5.53 6.84 -8.38
C ALA A 111 4.97 7.31 -9.74
N ARG A 112 5.44 8.45 -10.24
CA ARG A 112 5.04 9.00 -11.53
C ARG A 112 5.46 8.11 -12.69
N ALA A 113 6.66 7.55 -12.63
CA ALA A 113 7.15 6.62 -13.65
C ALA A 113 6.31 5.33 -13.70
N ILE A 114 5.99 4.76 -12.54
CA ILE A 114 5.10 3.59 -12.44
C ILE A 114 3.71 3.92 -12.98
N ASN A 115 3.13 5.07 -12.63
CA ASN A 115 1.82 5.44 -13.16
C ASN A 115 1.82 5.53 -14.69
N LYS A 116 2.86 6.14 -15.29
CA LYS A 116 3.02 6.17 -16.76
C LYS A 116 3.12 4.76 -17.33
N TRP A 117 3.91 3.89 -16.72
CA TRP A 117 4.04 2.50 -17.16
C TRP A 117 2.69 1.73 -17.08
N ILE A 118 1.92 1.89 -16.00
CA ILE A 118 0.61 1.25 -15.85
C ILE A 118 -0.35 1.68 -16.97
N ILE A 119 -0.38 2.98 -17.29
CA ILE A 119 -1.23 3.53 -18.35
C ILE A 119 -0.79 3.00 -19.73
N ASN A 120 0.52 2.81 -19.94
CA ASN A 120 1.11 2.33 -21.19
C ASN A 120 1.18 0.79 -21.28
N GLY A 121 0.18 0.07 -20.76
CA GLY A 121 0.07 -1.39 -20.88
C GLY A 121 0.61 -2.20 -19.69
N GLY A 122 1.23 -1.55 -18.70
CA GLY A 122 1.63 -2.22 -17.45
C GLY A 122 0.44 -2.82 -16.70
N ARG A 123 -0.74 -2.19 -16.78
CA ARG A 123 -1.98 -2.73 -16.20
C ARG A 123 -2.31 -4.13 -16.67
N ASP A 124 -2.10 -4.44 -17.95
CA ASP A 124 -2.43 -5.75 -18.50
C ASP A 124 -1.46 -6.84 -18.03
N GLN A 125 -0.20 -6.46 -17.77
CA GLN A 125 0.78 -7.35 -17.13
C GLN A 125 0.33 -7.70 -15.70
N ILE A 126 -0.14 -6.71 -14.93
CA ILE A 126 -0.65 -6.95 -13.57
C ILE A 126 -1.91 -7.81 -13.63
N LYS A 127 -2.86 -7.52 -14.53
CA LYS A 127 -4.07 -8.34 -14.69
C LYS A 127 -3.74 -9.80 -14.97
N LYS A 128 -2.77 -10.05 -15.85
CA LYS A 128 -2.32 -11.41 -16.17
C LYS A 128 -1.80 -12.15 -14.95
N ASN A 129 -0.99 -11.49 -14.11
CA ASN A 129 -0.50 -12.05 -12.85
C ASN A 129 -1.63 -12.30 -11.84
N LEU A 130 -2.65 -11.45 -11.82
CA LEU A 130 -3.83 -11.58 -10.96
C LEU A 130 -4.89 -12.54 -11.52
N ASN A 131 -4.65 -13.19 -12.67
CA ASN A 131 -5.62 -14.03 -13.39
C ASN A 131 -6.96 -13.31 -13.67
N ILE A 132 -6.91 -11.99 -13.88
CA ILE A 132 -8.07 -11.19 -14.30
C ILE A 132 -8.17 -11.29 -15.82
N LYS A 133 -9.35 -11.71 -16.31
CA LYS A 133 -9.67 -11.79 -17.74
C LYS A 133 -9.81 -10.42 -18.40
#